data_AF-A0A5Q0TIK2-F1
#
_entry.id   AF-A0A5Q0TIK2-F1
#
_cell.length_a   1.000
_cell.length_b   1.000
_cell.length_c   1.000
_cell.angle_alpha   90.00
_cell.angle_beta   90.00
_cell.angle_gamma   90.00
#
_symmetry.space_group_name_H-M   'P 1'
#
loop_
_entity.id
_entity.type
_entity.pdbx_description
1 polymer ?
#
loop_
_entity_poly.entity_id
_entity_poly.type
_entity_poly.pdbx_seq_one_letter_code
_entity_poly.pdbx_strand_id
1 'polypeptide(L)'
;MVNGCSLFWFYREEHYCGNLFWREGRFTVLTGGIIIAFLNSSVLAQHGSAWTITDAAYEMGIHGGSLFGLFKGNPSLDHSLFFNPMVGMFWLGVLGAAFARCINNTSIAAPLRFDHSMASIIGGLLMGMAAMYSACNLGGFFDGIASGSLHGWVWMLMALAGSVIGIRLRPLFGLHG
;
A
#
# COMPACT_ATOMS: atom_id res chain seq x y z
N MET A 1 23.96 -23.15 28.65
CA MET A 1 24.03 -22.66 27.26
C MET A 1 22.65 -22.15 26.90
N VAL A 2 22.43 -20.86 27.14
CA VAL A 2 21.20 -20.14 26.80
C VAL A 2 21.39 -19.58 25.40
N ASN A 3 20.37 -19.70 24.54
CA ASN A 3 19.90 -18.68 23.60
C ASN A 3 19.00 -19.34 22.55
N GLY A 4 17.75 -19.59 22.94
CA GLY A 4 16.67 -19.93 22.03
C GLY A 4 16.27 -18.68 21.25
N CYS A 5 16.69 -18.63 20.00
CA CYS A 5 16.28 -17.64 19.00
C CYS A 5 14.78 -17.86 18.69
N SER A 6 13.95 -17.30 19.56
CA SER A 6 12.51 -17.13 19.37
C SER A 6 12.30 -15.67 18.99
N LEU A 7 11.31 -15.40 18.14
CA LEU A 7 10.94 -14.08 17.62
C LEU A 7 11.89 -13.54 16.54
N PHE A 8 11.38 -13.44 15.31
CA PHE A 8 11.00 -12.16 14.72
C PHE A 8 11.01 -12.25 13.19
N TRP A 9 9.81 -12.48 12.64
CA TRP A 9 9.31 -11.93 11.38
C TRP A 9 10.13 -12.15 10.10
N PHE A 10 9.48 -12.89 9.20
CA PHE A 10 9.60 -12.80 7.73
C PHE A 10 10.58 -13.75 7.06
N TYR A 11 9.97 -14.78 6.49
CA TYR A 11 10.43 -15.72 5.48
C TYR A 11 11.48 -15.13 4.51
N ARG A 12 12.73 -15.54 4.75
CA ARG A 12 13.87 -15.64 3.80
C ARG A 12 14.57 -14.33 3.40
N GLU A 13 15.42 -13.85 4.31
CA GLU A 13 16.70 -13.18 4.05
C GLU A 13 17.67 -13.68 5.16
N GLU A 14 18.96 -13.96 5.01
CA GLU A 14 19.92 -13.73 3.96
C GLU A 14 21.28 -14.30 4.44
N HIS A 15 22.11 -14.83 3.55
CA HIS A 15 23.55 -14.87 3.78
C HIS A 15 24.15 -13.55 3.24
N TYR A 16 24.06 -12.45 4.00
CA TYR A 16 24.87 -11.26 3.75
C TYR A 16 25.48 -10.78 5.06
N CYS A 17 26.69 -11.26 5.32
CA CYS A 17 27.56 -10.73 6.35
C CYS A 17 28.20 -9.43 5.84
N GLY A 18 27.78 -8.27 6.39
CA GLY A 18 28.67 -7.12 6.52
C GLY A 18 28.62 -5.98 5.50
N ASN A 19 27.60 -5.85 4.64
CA ASN A 19 27.51 -4.74 3.66
C ASN A 19 26.23 -3.89 3.78
N LEU A 20 26.31 -2.64 3.33
CA LEU A 20 25.28 -1.59 3.45
C LEU A 20 23.97 -1.97 2.72
N PHE A 21 22.86 -2.11 3.45
CA PHE A 21 21.49 -2.49 3.00
C PHE A 21 20.97 -1.74 1.74
N TRP A 22 21.50 -0.56 1.46
CA TRP A 22 21.12 0.26 0.29
C TRP A 22 21.81 -0.11 -1.02
N ARG A 23 22.67 -1.13 -1.08
CA ARG A 23 23.55 -1.38 -2.25
C ARG A 23 23.47 -2.78 -2.87
N GLU A 24 23.02 -3.81 -2.16
CA GLU A 24 23.11 -5.19 -2.67
C GLU A 24 21.75 -5.92 -2.69
N GLY A 25 21.45 -6.53 -3.85
CA GLY A 25 20.18 -7.18 -4.21
C GLY A 25 19.85 -6.95 -5.70
N ARG A 26 19.15 -7.91 -6.36
CA ARG A 26 18.72 -7.75 -7.78
C ARG A 26 17.80 -6.53 -7.99
N PHE A 27 17.21 -6.01 -6.90
CA PHE A 27 16.52 -4.74 -6.81
C PHE A 27 16.99 -3.99 -5.56
N THR A 28 17.89 -3.02 -5.74
CA THR A 28 18.32 -2.14 -4.67
C THR A 28 17.17 -1.24 -4.22
N VAL A 29 17.03 -1.00 -2.90
CA VAL A 29 16.02 -0.06 -2.35
C VAL A 29 16.11 1.31 -3.01
N LEU A 30 17.34 1.73 -3.32
CA LEU A 30 17.61 2.95 -4.08
C LEU A 30 16.99 2.94 -5.48
N THR A 31 17.19 1.85 -6.24
CA THR A 31 16.62 1.69 -7.59
C THR A 31 15.10 1.69 -7.55
N GLY A 32 14.49 1.01 -6.57
CA GLY A 32 13.04 1.05 -6.35
C GLY A 32 12.53 2.47 -6.06
N GLY A 33 13.22 3.20 -5.17
CA GLY A 33 12.89 4.58 -4.84
C GLY A 33 12.97 5.52 -6.04
N ILE A 34 14.03 5.41 -6.85
CA ILE A 34 14.21 6.21 -8.07
C ILE A 34 13.10 5.92 -9.09
N ILE A 35 12.78 4.64 -9.32
CA ILE A 35 11.73 4.25 -10.26
C ILE A 35 10.38 4.81 -9.82
N ILE A 36 10.01 4.65 -8.55
CA ILE A 36 8.73 5.16 -8.02
C ILE A 36 8.66 6.68 -8.10
N ALA A 37 9.75 7.38 -7.77
CA ALA A 37 9.81 8.84 -7.86
C ALA A 37 9.62 9.33 -9.31
N PHE A 38 10.27 8.68 -10.27
CA PHE A 38 10.12 9.02 -11.69
C PHE A 38 8.71 8.74 -12.20
N LEU A 39 8.13 7.59 -11.80
CA LEU A 39 6.76 7.24 -12.15
C LEU A 39 5.77 8.27 -11.61
N ASN A 40 5.87 8.61 -10.32
CA ASN A 40 4.98 9.58 -9.69
C ASN A 40 5.11 10.98 -10.32
N SER A 41 6.33 11.41 -10.62
CA SER A 41 6.59 12.67 -11.31
C SER A 41 5.97 12.71 -12.72
N SER A 42 6.03 11.57 -13.43
CA SER A 42 5.44 11.45 -14.76
C SER A 42 3.91 11.51 -14.72
N VAL A 43 3.29 10.88 -13.72
CA VAL A 43 1.83 10.92 -13.51
C VAL A 43 1.37 12.33 -13.17
N LEU A 44 2.08 13.00 -12.25
CA LEU A 44 1.80 14.38 -11.89
C LEU A 44 1.91 15.32 -13.11
N ALA A 45 2.90 15.10 -13.98
CA ALA A 45 3.05 15.87 -15.21
C ALA A 45 1.93 15.65 -16.23
N GLN A 46 1.33 14.46 -16.28
CA GLN A 46 0.26 14.13 -17.24
C GLN A 46 -1.13 14.49 -16.73
N HIS A 47 -1.40 14.31 -15.44
CA HIS A 47 -2.73 14.42 -14.86
C HIS A 47 -2.89 15.58 -13.87
N GLY A 48 -1.82 16.27 -13.51
CA GLY A 48 -1.85 17.42 -12.59
C GLY A 48 -2.11 17.05 -11.13
N SER A 49 -2.34 15.77 -10.83
CA SER A 49 -2.53 15.22 -9.48
C SER A 49 -1.59 14.03 -9.23
N ALA A 50 -1.21 13.82 -7.97
CA ALA A 50 -0.39 12.69 -7.56
C ALA A 50 -1.15 11.37 -7.70
N TRP A 51 -0.43 10.25 -7.86
CA TRP A 51 -1.05 8.93 -7.98
C TRP A 51 -1.77 8.49 -6.69
N THR A 52 -3.10 8.62 -6.66
CA THR A 52 -3.96 8.27 -5.53
C THR A 52 -4.77 7.00 -5.77
N ILE A 53 -4.46 5.96 -5.00
CA ILE A 53 -5.24 4.71 -4.96
C ILE A 53 -6.60 4.92 -4.28
N THR A 54 -6.68 5.82 -3.30
CA THR A 54 -7.91 6.10 -2.55
C THR A 54 -9.04 6.60 -3.45
N ASP A 55 -8.69 7.44 -4.43
CA ASP A 55 -9.66 8.02 -5.37
C ASP A 55 -10.27 6.94 -6.28
N ALA A 56 -9.41 6.07 -6.83
CA ALA A 56 -9.85 4.89 -7.58
C ALA A 56 -10.72 3.95 -6.72
N ALA A 57 -10.33 3.71 -5.46
CA ALA A 57 -11.10 2.87 -4.55
C ALA A 57 -12.45 3.49 -4.17
N TYR A 58 -12.52 4.81 -4.01
CA TYR A 58 -13.75 5.55 -3.73
C TYR A 58 -14.73 5.44 -4.89
N GLU A 59 -14.30 5.71 -6.12
CA GLU A 59 -15.16 5.60 -7.30
C GLU A 59 -15.64 4.17 -7.52
N MET A 60 -14.76 3.17 -7.40
CA MET A 60 -15.16 1.77 -7.43
C MET A 60 -16.18 1.41 -6.34
N GLY A 61 -16.03 1.97 -5.14
CA GLY A 61 -16.97 1.80 -4.04
C GLY A 61 -18.35 2.40 -4.32
N ILE A 62 -18.39 3.60 -4.89
CA ILE A 62 -19.64 4.29 -5.24
C ILE A 62 -20.37 3.58 -6.39
N HIS A 63 -19.65 3.14 -7.43
CA HIS A 63 -20.22 2.33 -8.53
C HIS A 63 -20.62 0.91 -8.08
N GLY A 64 -19.89 0.32 -7.14
CA GLY A 64 -20.29 -0.95 -6.51
C GLY A 64 -21.56 -0.80 -5.65
N GLY A 65 -21.67 0.30 -4.91
CA GLY A 65 -22.85 0.62 -4.11
C GLY A 65 -24.09 0.96 -4.95
N SER A 66 -23.89 1.57 -6.11
CA SER A 66 -24.99 1.88 -7.02
C SER A 66 -25.64 0.64 -7.63
N LEU A 67 -24.91 -0.47 -7.74
CA LEU A 67 -25.46 -1.78 -8.12
C LEU A 67 -26.55 -2.26 -7.14
N PHE A 68 -26.43 -1.89 -5.86
CA PHE A 68 -27.41 -2.18 -4.80
C PHE A 68 -28.44 -1.06 -4.62
N GLY A 69 -28.45 -0.06 -5.51
CA GLY A 69 -29.37 1.08 -5.44
C GLY A 69 -29.01 2.13 -4.39
N LEU A 70 -27.85 2.00 -3.73
CA LEU A 70 -27.32 3.00 -2.80
C LEU A 70 -26.62 4.12 -3.61
N PHE A 71 -26.52 5.33 -3.05
CA PHE A 71 -25.75 6.45 -3.65
C PHE A 71 -26.27 7.00 -4.99
N LYS A 72 -27.57 6.80 -5.33
CA LYS A 72 -28.22 7.42 -6.49
C LYS A 72 -28.17 8.95 -6.40
N GLY A 73 -27.58 9.60 -7.40
CA GLY A 73 -27.47 11.07 -7.51
C GLY A 73 -26.09 11.67 -7.17
N ASN A 74 -25.06 10.84 -6.98
CA ASN A 74 -23.69 11.34 -6.87
C ASN A 74 -23.13 11.73 -8.26
N PRO A 75 -22.42 12.87 -8.38
CA PRO A 75 -21.83 13.31 -9.65
C PRO A 75 -20.73 12.36 -10.16
N SER A 76 -20.15 11.53 -9.30
CA SER A 76 -19.19 10.48 -9.65
C SER A 76 -19.81 9.31 -10.44
N LEU A 77 -21.14 9.25 -10.55
CA LEU A 77 -21.86 8.17 -11.24
C LEU A 77 -22.20 8.52 -12.70
N ASP A 78 -22.06 9.79 -13.10
CA ASP A 78 -22.43 10.26 -14.44
C ASP A 78 -21.43 9.85 -15.53
N HIS A 79 -20.23 9.42 -15.15
CA HIS A 79 -19.18 8.95 -16.04
C HIS A 79 -18.83 7.49 -15.80
N SER A 80 -18.44 6.80 -16.88
CA SER A 80 -17.99 5.41 -16.82
C SER A 80 -16.78 5.27 -15.91
N LEU A 81 -16.70 4.15 -15.17
CA LEU A 81 -15.64 3.82 -14.22
C LEU A 81 -14.20 3.98 -14.78
N PHE A 82 -14.03 3.75 -16.08
CA PHE A 82 -12.74 3.82 -16.76
C PHE A 82 -12.40 5.19 -17.36
N PHE A 83 -13.30 6.17 -17.24
CA PHE A 83 -13.02 7.53 -17.69
C PHE A 83 -11.98 8.19 -16.78
N ASN A 84 -11.94 7.82 -15.50
CA ASN A 84 -10.90 8.26 -14.58
C ASN A 84 -9.63 7.41 -14.79
N PRO A 85 -8.51 8.04 -15.20
CA PRO A 85 -7.27 7.32 -15.48
C PRO A 85 -6.71 6.59 -14.25
N MET A 86 -7.07 7.05 -13.05
CA MET A 86 -6.65 6.49 -11.77
C MET A 86 -7.14 5.06 -11.55
N VAL A 87 -8.39 4.76 -11.96
CA VAL A 87 -8.96 3.41 -11.86
C VAL A 87 -8.23 2.45 -12.80
N GLY A 88 -7.93 2.91 -14.02
CA GLY A 88 -7.14 2.13 -14.98
C GLY A 88 -5.73 1.81 -14.47
N MET A 89 -5.05 2.79 -13.89
CA MET A 89 -3.71 2.61 -13.32
C MET A 89 -3.70 1.68 -12.10
N PHE A 90 -4.74 1.70 -11.26
CA PHE A 90 -4.90 0.76 -10.15
C PHE A 90 -4.96 -0.69 -10.66
N TRP A 91 -5.85 -0.97 -11.61
CA TRP A 91 -5.98 -2.31 -12.20
C TRP A 91 -4.73 -2.75 -12.94
N LEU A 92 -4.06 -1.83 -13.65
CA LEU A 92 -2.78 -2.11 -14.30
C LEU A 92 -1.69 -2.49 -13.28
N GLY A 93 -1.65 -1.82 -12.12
CA GLY A 93 -0.76 -2.18 -11.02
C GLY A 93 -1.04 -3.56 -10.44
N VAL A 94 -2.32 -3.89 -10.20
CA VAL A 94 -2.73 -5.22 -9.70
C VAL A 94 -2.38 -6.32 -10.70
N LEU A 95 -2.67 -6.11 -11.98
CA LEU A 95 -2.32 -7.05 -13.04
C LEU A 95 -0.80 -7.20 -13.21
N GLY A 96 -0.05 -6.10 -13.10
CA GLY A 96 1.41 -6.12 -13.11
C GLY A 96 2.00 -6.95 -11.96
N ALA A 97 1.44 -6.81 -10.75
CA ALA A 97 1.83 -7.62 -9.59
C ALA A 97 1.50 -9.11 -9.78
N ALA A 98 0.32 -9.42 -10.33
CA ALA A 98 -0.07 -10.78 -10.66
C ALA A 98 0.86 -11.40 -11.72
N PHE A 99 1.21 -10.64 -12.77
CA PHE A 99 2.11 -11.09 -13.82
C PHE A 99 3.54 -11.32 -13.30
N ALA A 100 4.07 -10.39 -12.50
CA ALA A 100 5.35 -10.54 -11.83
C ALA A 100 5.38 -11.80 -10.94
N ARG A 101 4.26 -12.15 -10.32
CA ARG A 101 4.13 -13.38 -9.53
C ARG A 101 4.15 -14.64 -10.41
N CYS A 102 3.43 -14.63 -11.53
CA CYS A 102 3.43 -15.73 -12.49
C CYS A 102 4.86 -16.02 -13.01
N ILE A 103 5.64 -14.98 -13.31
CA ILE A 103 7.03 -15.13 -13.74
C ILE A 103 7.91 -15.79 -12.66
N ASN A 104 7.68 -15.43 -11.39
CA ASN A 104 8.46 -15.95 -10.28
C ASN A 104 8.01 -17.35 -9.79
N ASN A 105 6.99 -17.96 -10.41
CA ASN A 105 6.44 -19.30 -10.13
C ASN A 105 6.43 -19.69 -8.64
N THR A 106 5.94 -18.78 -7.82
CA THR A 106 5.99 -18.94 -6.37
C THR A 106 4.58 -19.31 -5.90
N SER A 107 4.44 -20.48 -5.28
CA SER A 107 3.15 -20.96 -4.78
C SER A 107 2.70 -20.17 -3.55
N ILE A 108 1.41 -19.82 -3.47
CA ILE A 108 0.79 -19.29 -2.26
C ILE A 108 0.20 -20.49 -1.52
N ALA A 109 1.00 -21.08 -0.64
CA ALA A 109 0.59 -22.19 0.22
C ALA A 109 0.37 -21.72 1.67
N ALA A 110 -0.16 -20.51 1.85
CA ALA A 110 -0.51 -20.01 3.19
C ALA A 110 -1.93 -20.49 3.54
N PRO A 111 -2.12 -21.29 4.62
CA PRO A 111 -3.46 -21.64 5.07
C PRO A 111 -4.22 -20.37 5.48
N LEU A 112 -5.45 -20.23 4.98
CA LEU A 112 -6.37 -19.15 5.36
C LEU A 112 -6.83 -19.37 6.80
N ARG A 113 -6.12 -18.76 7.75
CA ARG A 113 -6.52 -18.71 9.15
C ARG A 113 -7.54 -17.59 9.36
N PHE A 114 -8.59 -17.88 10.12
CA PHE A 114 -9.63 -16.90 10.46
C PHE A 114 -9.04 -15.65 11.12
N ASP A 115 -8.05 -15.80 11.99
CA ASP A 115 -7.40 -14.69 12.68
C ASP A 115 -6.70 -13.72 11.71
N HIS A 116 -6.07 -14.26 10.65
CA HIS A 116 -5.43 -13.45 9.61
C HIS A 116 -6.45 -12.70 8.75
N SER A 117 -7.59 -13.32 8.46
CA SER A 117 -8.70 -12.68 7.73
C SER A 117 -9.34 -11.56 8.54
N MET A 118 -9.54 -11.74 9.85
CA MET A 118 -10.06 -10.67 10.70
C MET A 118 -9.07 -9.51 10.80
N ALA A 119 -7.78 -9.81 10.95
CA ALA A 119 -6.73 -8.79 10.98
C ALA A 119 -6.68 -7.97 9.68
N SER A 120 -6.82 -8.62 8.51
CA SER A 120 -6.80 -7.91 7.22
C SER A 120 -8.05 -7.07 6.98
N ILE A 121 -9.23 -7.53 7.42
CA ILE A 121 -10.47 -6.76 7.34
C ILE A 121 -10.39 -5.50 8.22
N ILE A 122 -10.00 -5.66 9.48
CA ILE A 122 -9.87 -4.54 10.43
C ILE A 122 -8.79 -3.56 9.96
N GLY A 123 -7.65 -4.08 9.51
CA GLY A 123 -6.56 -3.28 8.96
C GLY A 123 -6.97 -2.51 7.71
N GLY A 124 -7.70 -3.17 6.78
CA GLY A 124 -8.21 -2.53 5.56
C GLY A 124 -9.22 -1.42 5.86
N LEU A 125 -10.11 -1.63 6.82
CA LEU A 125 -11.10 -0.61 7.24
C LEU A 125 -10.42 0.61 7.86
N LEU A 126 -9.48 0.40 8.79
CA LEU A 126 -8.70 1.47 9.42
C LEU A 126 -7.85 2.22 8.38
N MET A 127 -7.25 1.51 7.43
CA MET A 127 -6.49 2.11 6.33
C MET A 127 -7.38 2.99 5.45
N GLY A 128 -8.60 2.53 5.12
CA GLY A 128 -9.57 3.30 4.36
C GLY A 128 -10.03 4.56 5.10
N MET A 129 -10.38 4.45 6.39
CA MET A 129 -10.76 5.61 7.21
C MET A 129 -9.64 6.64 7.31
N ALA A 130 -8.40 6.21 7.52
CA ALA A 130 -7.24 7.10 7.59
C ALA A 130 -6.95 7.79 6.26
N ALA A 131 -7.14 7.09 5.13
CA ALA A 131 -6.92 7.62 3.80
C ALA A 131 -7.91 8.74 3.43
N MET A 132 -9.14 8.70 3.95
CA MET A 132 -10.11 9.79 3.78
C MET A 132 -9.68 11.08 4.47
N TYR A 133 -8.96 10.98 5.59
CA TYR A 133 -8.58 12.16 6.39
C TYR A 133 -7.21 12.73 6.01
N SER A 134 -6.27 11.91 5.55
CA SER A 134 -4.87 12.34 5.41
C SER A 134 -4.11 11.81 4.19
N ALA A 135 -4.83 11.42 3.13
CA ALA A 135 -4.29 10.86 1.89
C ALA A 135 -3.65 9.46 2.04
N CYS A 136 -3.38 8.82 0.90
CA CYS A 136 -2.69 7.54 0.84
C CYS A 136 -1.17 7.72 1.05
N ASN A 137 -0.47 6.63 1.41
CA ASN A 137 0.98 6.66 1.62
C ASN A 137 1.78 7.19 0.42
N LEU A 138 1.33 6.93 -0.82
CA LEU A 138 1.99 7.46 -2.01
C LEU A 138 1.79 8.98 -2.15
N GLY A 139 0.58 9.47 -1.95
CA GLY A 139 0.28 10.90 -2.06
C GLY A 139 0.85 11.72 -0.90
N GLY A 140 0.64 11.29 0.35
CA GLY A 140 1.09 12.03 1.53
C GLY A 140 2.60 12.09 1.69
N PHE A 141 3.30 10.97 1.43
CA PHE A 141 4.76 10.90 1.58
C PHE A 141 5.50 11.55 0.41
N PHE A 142 5.16 11.22 -0.84
CA PHE A 142 5.92 11.73 -1.99
C PHE A 142 5.56 13.16 -2.34
N ASP A 143 4.27 13.53 -2.35
CA ASP A 143 3.85 14.87 -2.75
C ASP A 143 4.00 15.88 -1.59
N GLY A 144 3.65 15.45 -0.37
CA GLY A 144 3.71 16.29 0.83
C GLY A 144 5.13 16.65 1.28
N ILE A 145 6.07 15.70 1.25
CA ILE A 145 7.48 15.95 1.61
C ILE A 145 8.20 16.68 0.47
N ALA A 146 7.92 16.34 -0.80
CA ALA A 146 8.53 17.04 -1.94
C ALA A 146 8.12 18.52 -2.02
N SER A 147 6.91 18.86 -1.58
CA SER A 147 6.42 20.24 -1.48
C SER A 147 6.97 21.00 -0.24
N GLY A 148 7.61 20.31 0.70
CA GLY A 148 8.16 20.92 1.92
C GLY A 148 7.10 21.34 2.95
N SER A 149 5.89 20.80 2.87
CA SER A 149 4.75 21.20 3.71
C SER A 149 4.84 20.61 5.13
N LEU A 150 4.58 21.44 6.15
CA LEU A 150 4.53 21.02 7.56
C LEU A 150 3.53 19.86 7.76
N HIS A 151 2.42 19.87 7.02
CA HIS A 151 1.40 18.82 7.09
C HIS A 151 1.95 17.45 6.69
N GLY A 152 2.80 17.38 5.66
CA GLY A 152 3.43 16.12 5.22
C GLY A 152 4.41 15.56 6.26
N TRP A 153 5.16 16.44 6.92
CA TRP A 153 6.08 16.03 8.02
C TRP A 153 5.33 15.51 9.25
N VAL A 154 4.24 16.18 9.66
CA VAL A 154 3.39 15.71 10.76
C VAL A 154 2.71 14.39 10.40
N TRP A 155 2.23 14.27 9.16
CA TRP A 155 1.66 13.03 8.64
C TRP A 155 2.66 11.87 8.72
N MET A 156 3.92 12.10 8.31
CA MET A 156 4.97 11.07 8.34
C MET A 156 5.23 10.56 9.76
N LEU A 157 5.31 11.46 10.75
CA LEU A 157 5.48 11.08 12.16
C LEU A 157 4.31 10.23 12.67
N MET A 158 3.08 10.62 12.34
CA MET A 158 1.89 9.88 12.74
C MET A 158 1.78 8.52 12.03
N ALA A 159 2.11 8.44 10.75
CA ALA A 159 2.14 7.20 9.99
C ALA A 159 3.20 6.23 10.54
N LEU A 160 4.37 6.75 10.93
CA LEU A 160 5.42 5.96 11.56
C LEU A 160 4.97 5.44 12.93
N ALA A 161 4.41 6.29 13.78
CA ALA A 161 3.89 5.90 15.09
C ALA A 161 2.78 4.84 14.96
N GLY A 162 1.85 5.04 14.03
CA GLY A 162 0.80 4.07 13.72
C GLY A 162 1.34 2.72 13.24
N SER A 163 2.43 2.73 12.45
CA SER A 163 3.10 1.50 11.99
C SER A 163 3.74 0.73 13.15
N VAL A 164 4.41 1.42 14.08
CA VAL A 164 4.99 0.81 15.29
C VAL A 164 3.91 0.18 16.15
N ILE A 165 2.80 0.89 16.36
CA ILE A 165 1.63 0.38 17.10
C ILE A 165 1.07 -0.85 16.39
N GLY A 166 0.83 -0.77 15.07
CA GLY A 166 0.32 -1.87 14.27
C GLY A 166 1.18 -3.13 14.36
N ILE A 167 2.52 -2.99 14.30
CA ILE A 167 3.45 -4.12 14.49
C ILE A 167 3.29 -4.73 15.88
N ARG A 168 3.09 -3.90 16.91
CA ARG A 168 2.93 -4.33 18.29
C ARG A 168 1.58 -5.03 18.54
N LEU A 169 0.56 -4.75 17.73
CA LEU A 169 -0.75 -5.44 17.78
C LEU A 169 -0.78 -6.76 16.99
N ARG A 170 0.16 -7.01 16.07
CA ARG A 170 0.24 -8.27 15.30
C ARG A 170 0.16 -9.56 16.15
N PRO A 171 0.86 -9.70 17.30
CA PRO A 171 0.77 -10.91 18.12
C PRO A 171 -0.64 -11.18 18.70
N LEU A 172 -1.49 -10.15 18.85
CA LEU A 172 -2.87 -10.34 19.34
C LEU A 172 -3.74 -11.13 18.37
N PHE A 173 -3.41 -11.12 17.07
CA PHE A 173 -4.12 -11.87 16.03
C PHE A 173 -3.48 -13.22 15.72
N GLY A 174 -2.64 -13.74 16.62
CA GLY A 174 -1.98 -15.03 16.40
C GLY A 174 -0.96 -15.04 15.25
N LEU A 175 -0.61 -13.87 14.69
CA LEU A 175 0.56 -13.68 13.82
C LEU A 175 1.82 -13.69 14.68
N HIS A 176 2.11 -14.83 15.30
CA HIS A 176 3.46 -15.12 15.78
C HIS A 176 4.33 -15.37 14.56
N GLY A 177 5.34 -14.52 14.39
CA GLY A 177 6.33 -14.64 13.32
C GLY A 177 7.23 -15.85 13.49
#